data_AF-A0A9D6HA26-F1
#
_entry.id   AF-A0A9D6HA26-F1
#
_cell.length_a   1.000
_cell.length_b   1.000
_cell.length_c   1.000
_cell.angle_alpha   90.00
_cell.angle_beta   90.00
_cell.angle_gamma   90.00
#
_symmetry.space_group_name_H-M   'P 1'
#
loop_
_entity.id
_entity.type
_entity.pdbx_description
1 polymer ?
#
loop_
_entity_poly.entity_id
_entity_poly.type
_entity_poly.pdbx_seq_one_letter_code
_entity_poly.pdbx_strand_id
1 'polypeptide(L)'
;MSVLSQVGAPVAPQARETEFDSYFKEYRVRVFHFALQLVGNREDAMDVTQEAFLKAHRNWSTRDAGRPFGPWIYAIARNQAIDFLRKKATRREEDAELPVTASSAAGPESLAVQGELQAQVWQAINQLNPQLREALVLRDLHGFAYKEIAQITGSTAAAINSRIHDAREILRHKLRRLL
;
A
#
# COMPACT_ATOMS: atom_id res chain seq x y z
N MET A 1 -27.64 4.09 39.70
CA MET A 1 -26.30 3.50 39.90
C MET A 1 -25.53 3.67 38.59
N SER A 2 -24.81 4.79 38.46
CA SER A 2 -24.14 5.22 37.22
C SER A 2 -22.98 4.31 36.84
N VAL A 3 -22.96 3.91 35.57
CA VAL A 3 -21.85 3.22 34.93
C VAL A 3 -20.76 4.26 34.65
N LEU A 4 -19.60 4.09 35.25
CA LEU A 4 -18.41 4.90 35.03
C LEU A 4 -17.99 4.79 33.56
N SER A 5 -18.21 5.87 32.80
CA SER A 5 -17.54 6.10 31.52
C SER A 5 -16.08 6.40 31.83
N GLN A 6 -15.20 5.40 31.66
CA GLN A 6 -13.76 5.61 31.60
C GLN A 6 -13.43 6.37 30.30
N VAL A 7 -13.55 7.69 30.35
CA VAL A 7 -12.87 8.56 29.40
C VAL A 7 -11.39 8.45 29.75
N GLY A 8 -10.62 7.79 28.86
CA GLY A 8 -9.20 7.55 29.04
C GLY A 8 -8.47 8.86 29.36
N ALA A 9 -7.65 8.83 30.42
CA ALA A 9 -6.84 9.95 30.83
C ALA A 9 -5.95 10.46 29.69
N PRO A 10 -5.65 11.77 29.62
CA PRO A 10 -4.73 12.29 28.62
C PRO A 10 -3.36 11.61 28.76
N VAL A 11 -2.99 10.84 27.74
CA VAL A 11 -1.67 10.21 27.64
C VAL A 11 -0.61 11.32 27.58
N ALA A 12 0.40 11.26 28.45
CA ALA A 12 1.47 12.25 28.47
C ALA A 12 2.13 12.39 27.07
N PRO A 13 2.50 13.60 26.63
CA PRO A 13 3.03 13.84 25.27
C PRO A 13 4.21 12.92 24.89
N GLN A 14 5.11 12.66 25.84
CA GLN A 14 6.29 11.79 25.67
C GLN A 14 5.93 10.31 25.46
N ALA A 15 4.85 9.84 26.11
CA ALA A 15 4.38 8.46 25.95
C ALA A 15 3.75 8.24 24.56
N ARG A 16 3.07 9.25 24.00
CA ARG A 16 2.54 9.18 22.63
C ARG A 16 3.64 9.21 21.56
N GLU A 17 4.70 9.96 21.78
CA GLU A 17 5.85 10.00 20.85
C GLU A 17 6.56 8.64 20.81
N THR A 18 6.78 8.02 21.97
CA THR A 18 7.37 6.67 22.09
C THR A 18 6.49 5.59 21.43
N GLU A 19 5.17 5.75 21.51
CA GLU A 19 4.21 4.86 20.85
C GLU A 19 4.32 4.97 19.32
N PHE A 20 4.38 6.19 18.77
CA PHE A 20 4.56 6.40 17.33
C PHE A 20 5.86 5.76 16.83
N ASP A 21 6.97 5.94 17.55
CA ASP A 21 8.26 5.34 17.20
C ASP A 21 8.22 3.81 17.11
N SER A 22 7.44 3.19 18.00
CA SER A 22 7.25 1.74 18.01
C SER A 22 6.50 1.29 16.75
N TYR A 23 5.40 1.97 16.40
CA TYR A 23 4.66 1.71 15.16
C TYR A 23 5.48 2.02 13.91
N PHE A 24 6.24 3.12 13.89
CA PHE A 24 7.14 3.45 12.80
C PHE A 24 8.14 2.31 12.58
N LYS A 25 8.77 1.82 13.65
CA LYS A 25 9.73 0.72 13.56
C LYS A 25 9.07 -0.55 13.01
N GLU A 26 7.87 -0.89 13.47
CA GLU A 26 7.16 -2.08 13.03
C GLU A 26 6.73 -2.01 11.55
N TYR A 27 6.21 -0.86 11.12
CA TYR A 27 5.52 -0.75 9.83
C TYR A 27 6.36 -0.18 8.70
N ARG A 28 7.48 0.51 8.96
CA ARG A 28 8.27 1.20 7.91
C ARG A 28 8.64 0.32 6.72
N VAL A 29 9.08 -0.92 6.98
CA VAL A 29 9.48 -1.85 5.91
C VAL A 29 8.27 -2.38 5.14
N ARG A 30 7.16 -2.66 5.85
CA ARG A 30 5.94 -3.19 5.22
C ARG A 30 5.27 -2.13 4.33
N VAL A 31 5.21 -0.88 4.82
CA VAL A 31 4.70 0.27 4.06
C VAL A 31 5.60 0.57 2.87
N PHE A 32 6.92 0.48 3.01
CA PHE A 32 7.85 0.61 1.89
C PHE A 32 7.61 -0.43 0.80
N HIS A 33 7.48 -1.70 1.16
CA HIS A 33 7.19 -2.75 0.17
C HIS A 33 5.81 -2.57 -0.46
N PHE A 34 4.80 -2.14 0.30
CA PHE A 34 3.50 -1.80 -0.26
C PHE A 34 3.58 -0.65 -1.26
N ALA A 35 4.27 0.44 -0.92
CA ALA A 35 4.49 1.57 -1.82
C ALA A 35 5.22 1.12 -3.09
N LEU A 36 6.27 0.32 -2.96
CA LEU A 36 7.03 -0.24 -4.09
C LEU A 36 6.16 -1.04 -5.06
N GLN A 37 5.21 -1.82 -4.53
CA GLN A 37 4.26 -2.58 -5.36
C GLN A 37 3.25 -1.69 -6.10
N LEU A 38 3.00 -0.48 -5.62
CA LEU A 38 2.10 0.47 -6.27
C LEU A 38 2.82 1.33 -7.32
N VAL A 39 4.01 1.84 -7.01
CA VAL A 39 4.73 2.81 -7.86
C VAL A 39 5.80 2.19 -8.76
N GLY A 40 6.25 0.96 -8.47
CA GLY A 40 7.15 0.18 -9.34
C GLY A 40 8.63 0.59 -9.35
N ASN A 41 8.99 1.68 -8.66
CA ASN A 41 10.35 2.18 -8.53
C ASN A 41 10.73 2.32 -7.05
N ARG A 42 11.99 2.00 -6.71
CA ARG A 42 12.53 2.13 -5.36
C ARG A 42 12.53 3.57 -4.86
N GLU A 43 12.97 4.53 -5.66
CA GLU A 43 13.07 5.94 -5.21
C GLU A 43 11.68 6.51 -4.95
N ASP A 44 10.75 6.36 -5.90
CA ASP A 44 9.34 6.76 -5.75
C ASP A 44 8.72 6.12 -4.50
N ALA A 45 9.04 4.85 -4.21
CA ALA A 45 8.53 4.14 -3.05
C ALA A 45 9.09 4.70 -1.74
N MET A 46 10.36 5.11 -1.71
CA MET A 46 10.97 5.78 -0.56
C MET A 46 10.27 7.11 -0.28
N ASP A 47 10.04 7.93 -1.32
CA ASP A 47 9.35 9.21 -1.19
C ASP A 47 7.92 9.04 -0.68
N VAL A 48 7.15 8.13 -1.29
CA VAL A 48 5.78 7.82 -0.86
C VAL A 48 5.75 7.35 0.61
N THR A 49 6.71 6.51 1.01
CA THR A 49 6.81 6.00 2.38
C THR A 49 7.10 7.14 3.36
N GLN A 50 8.07 7.99 3.03
CA GLN A 50 8.44 9.14 3.85
C GLN A 50 7.22 10.06 4.04
N GLU A 51 6.56 10.47 2.96
CA GLU A 51 5.39 11.33 3.02
C GLU A 51 4.23 10.70 3.80
N ALA A 52 4.05 9.38 3.67
CA ALA A 52 3.04 8.66 4.43
C ALA A 52 3.29 8.74 5.94
N PHE A 53 4.54 8.51 6.39
CA PHE A 53 4.88 8.60 7.81
C PHE A 53 4.92 10.04 8.33
N LEU A 54 5.36 11.01 7.52
CA LEU A 54 5.25 12.43 7.89
C LEU A 54 3.80 12.83 8.09
N LYS A 55 2.91 12.43 7.18
CA LYS A 55 1.46 12.68 7.31
C LYS A 55 0.87 11.95 8.51
N ALA A 56 1.27 10.70 8.76
CA ALA A 56 0.84 9.94 9.93
C ALA A 56 1.29 10.63 11.23
N HIS A 57 2.54 11.07 11.32
CA HIS A 57 3.07 11.79 12.47
C HIS A 57 2.29 13.09 12.73
N ARG A 58 2.02 13.89 11.69
CA ARG A 58 1.23 15.13 11.79
C ARG A 58 -0.19 14.89 12.32
N ASN A 59 -0.78 13.74 12.02
CA ASN A 59 -2.14 13.36 12.45
C ASN A 59 -2.13 12.42 13.67
N TRP A 60 -0.97 12.21 14.31
CA TRP A 60 -0.84 11.24 15.38
C TRP A 60 -1.63 11.62 16.63
N SER A 61 -1.60 12.90 16.99
CA SER A 61 -2.27 13.43 18.18
C SER A 61 -3.79 13.31 18.14
N THR A 62 -4.37 13.34 16.93
CA THR A 62 -5.82 13.26 16.67
C THR A 62 -6.27 11.88 16.20
N ARG A 63 -5.34 10.91 16.07
CA ARG A 63 -5.68 9.54 15.71
C ARG A 63 -6.55 8.90 16.79
N ASP A 64 -7.61 8.23 16.35
CA ASP A 64 -8.40 7.34 17.20
C ASP A 64 -7.54 6.13 17.60
N ALA A 65 -7.12 6.09 18.87
CA ALA A 65 -6.30 5.01 19.41
C ALA A 65 -7.05 3.65 19.45
N GLY A 66 -8.38 3.65 19.37
CA GLY A 66 -9.19 2.44 19.29
C GLY A 66 -9.14 1.77 17.92
N ARG A 67 -8.61 2.44 16.89
CA ARG A 67 -8.46 1.86 15.55
C ARG A 67 -7.07 1.24 15.35
N PRO A 68 -6.99 0.06 14.70
CA PRO A 68 -5.71 -0.56 14.38
C PRO A 68 -4.82 0.36 13.52
N PHE A 69 -3.52 0.42 13.85
CA PHE A 69 -2.57 1.27 13.14
C PHE A 69 -2.36 0.82 11.68
N GLY A 70 -2.26 -0.49 11.45
CA GLY A 70 -1.98 -1.07 10.13
C GLY A 70 -2.90 -0.57 9.01
N PRO A 71 -4.23 -0.79 9.07
CA PRO A 71 -5.15 -0.31 8.04
C PRO A 71 -5.09 1.21 7.87
N TRP A 72 -4.86 1.96 8.95
CA TRP A 72 -4.76 3.41 8.90
C TRP A 72 -3.52 3.90 8.15
N ILE A 73 -2.32 3.38 8.48
CA ILE A 73 -1.09 3.77 7.77
C ILE A 73 -1.09 3.31 6.31
N TYR A 74 -1.69 2.15 6.01
CA TYR A 74 -1.83 1.68 4.63
C TYR A 74 -2.79 2.54 3.82
N ALA A 75 -3.88 3.05 4.41
CA ALA A 75 -4.76 4.01 3.75
C ALA A 75 -4.01 5.31 3.41
N ILE A 76 -3.20 5.81 4.35
CA ILE A 76 -2.37 7.00 4.11
C ILE A 76 -1.37 6.75 2.98
N ALA A 77 -0.62 5.65 3.05
CA ALA A 77 0.38 5.27 2.05
C ALA A 77 -0.23 5.08 0.65
N ARG A 78 -1.39 4.41 0.57
CA ARG A 78 -2.15 4.26 -0.66
C ARG A 78 -2.50 5.60 -1.28
N ASN A 79 -3.03 6.52 -0.48
CA ASN A 79 -3.40 7.85 -0.96
C ASN A 79 -2.17 8.63 -1.44
N GLN A 80 -1.04 8.56 -0.72
CA GLN A 80 0.22 9.18 -1.16
C GLN A 80 0.72 8.58 -2.48
N ALA A 81 0.64 7.26 -2.65
CA ALA A 81 1.02 6.60 -3.90
C ALA A 81 0.13 7.03 -5.08
N ILE A 82 -1.18 7.11 -4.89
CA ILE A 82 -2.12 7.56 -5.94
C ILE A 82 -1.85 9.01 -6.32
N ASP A 83 -1.68 9.89 -5.33
CA ASP A 83 -1.37 11.30 -5.56
C ASP A 83 -0.03 11.46 -6.30
N PHE A 84 0.98 10.67 -5.94
CA PHE A 84 2.27 10.62 -6.59
C PHE A 84 2.15 10.22 -8.07
N LEU A 85 1.45 9.10 -8.34
CA LEU A 85 1.25 8.60 -9.71
C LEU A 85 0.47 9.59 -10.58
N ARG A 86 -0.56 10.26 -10.02
CA ARG A 86 -1.30 11.30 -10.73
C ARG A 86 -0.39 12.47 -11.13
N LYS A 87 0.42 12.97 -10.20
CA LYS A 87 1.37 14.06 -10.48
C LYS A 87 2.41 13.67 -11.53
N LYS A 88 2.89 12.43 -11.50
CA LYS A 88 3.84 11.89 -12.47
C LYS A 88 3.24 11.78 -13.87
N ALA A 89 1.96 11.43 -13.98
CA ALA A 89 1.24 11.40 -15.25
C ALA A 89 1.10 12.82 -15.85
N THR A 90 0.67 13.80 -15.06
CA THR A 90 0.52 15.19 -15.53
C THR A 90 1.84 15.80 -16.02
N ARG A 91 2.95 15.61 -15.30
CA ARG A 91 4.27 16.11 -15.76
C ARG A 91 4.70 15.50 -17.09
N ARG A 92 4.42 14.22 -17.31
CA ARG A 92 4.73 13.56 -18.58
C ARG A 92 3.91 14.11 -19.75
N GLU A 93 2.68 14.53 -19.50
CA GLU A 93 1.83 15.18 -20.50
C GLU A 93 2.33 16.59 -20.83
N GLU A 94 2.81 17.34 -19.83
CA GLU A 94 3.41 18.68 -19.99
C GLU A 94 4.78 18.63 -20.71
N ASP A 95 5.61 17.63 -20.42
CA ASP A 95 6.93 17.44 -21.05
C ASP A 95 6.86 16.85 -22.48
N ALA A 96 5.67 16.48 -22.97
CA ALA A 96 5.48 15.85 -24.29
C ALA A 96 5.72 16.79 -25.49
N GLU A 97 6.05 18.06 -25.29
CA GLU A 97 6.60 18.96 -26.33
C GLU A 97 8.08 18.68 -26.67
N LEU A 98 8.75 17.77 -25.94
CA LEU A 98 10.07 17.24 -26.31
C LEU A 98 9.98 15.72 -26.49
N PRO A 99 10.56 15.13 -27.56
CA PRO A 99 10.42 13.71 -27.83
C PRO A 99 11.28 12.92 -26.85
N VAL A 100 10.68 12.52 -25.72
CA VAL A 100 11.30 11.60 -24.78
C VAL A 100 10.50 10.30 -24.82
N THR A 101 11.16 9.26 -25.32
CA THR A 101 10.66 7.89 -25.41
C THR A 101 10.04 7.45 -24.10
N ALA A 102 8.83 6.91 -24.18
CA ALA A 102 8.07 6.39 -23.05
C ALA A 102 8.89 5.38 -22.25
N SER A 103 9.44 5.81 -21.11
CA SER A 103 9.91 4.88 -20.10
C SER A 103 8.68 4.34 -19.35
N SER A 104 8.16 3.25 -19.91
CA SER A 104 7.61 2.16 -19.09
C SER A 104 8.72 1.73 -18.15
N ALA A 105 8.80 2.35 -16.97
CA ALA A 105 9.70 1.92 -15.91
C ALA A 105 9.15 0.63 -15.28
N ALA A 106 9.12 -0.43 -16.07
CA ALA A 106 9.44 -1.75 -15.57
C ALA A 106 10.97 -1.75 -15.44
N GLY A 107 11.50 -1.71 -14.23
CA GLY A 107 12.91 -1.97 -13.98
C GLY A 107 13.12 -3.47 -13.74
N PRO A 108 13.79 -4.21 -14.64
CA PRO A 108 14.31 -5.55 -14.35
C PRO A 108 15.72 -5.42 -13.74
N GLU A 109 16.04 -6.12 -12.64
CA GLU A 109 17.36 -6.76 -12.40
C GLU A 109 17.71 -7.27 -10.99
N SER A 110 16.95 -7.04 -9.90
CA SER A 110 17.60 -7.22 -8.57
C SER A 110 17.62 -8.63 -7.91
N LEU A 111 17.07 -9.73 -8.44
CA LEU A 111 17.07 -11.03 -7.73
C LEU A 111 17.20 -12.26 -8.66
N ALA A 112 18.38 -12.50 -9.23
CA ALA A 112 18.52 -13.21 -10.50
C ALA A 112 18.47 -14.75 -10.58
N VAL A 113 18.35 -15.61 -9.55
CA VAL A 113 18.42 -17.09 -9.81
C VAL A 113 17.40 -17.97 -9.06
N GLN A 114 16.74 -17.48 -8.02
CA GLN A 114 15.41 -17.99 -7.59
C GLN A 114 14.25 -17.16 -8.18
N GLY A 115 14.59 -16.10 -8.92
CA GLY A 115 13.70 -15.00 -9.25
C GLY A 115 13.02 -15.06 -10.61
N GLU A 116 13.25 -16.07 -11.45
CA GLU A 116 12.56 -16.13 -12.74
C GLU A 116 11.06 -16.47 -12.55
N LEU A 117 10.74 -17.52 -11.80
CA LEU A 117 9.34 -17.83 -11.46
C LEU A 117 8.71 -16.69 -10.65
N GLN A 118 9.45 -16.11 -9.69
CA GLN A 118 8.96 -14.98 -8.89
C GLN A 118 8.71 -13.74 -9.76
N ALA A 119 9.58 -13.46 -10.73
CA ALA A 119 9.41 -12.37 -11.70
C ALA A 119 8.23 -12.62 -12.63
N GLN A 120 8.03 -13.87 -13.09
CA GLN A 120 6.88 -14.23 -13.91
C GLN A 120 5.56 -14.10 -13.13
N VAL A 121 5.54 -14.51 -11.85
CA VAL A 121 4.39 -14.28 -10.95
C VAL A 121 4.12 -12.79 -10.78
N TRP A 122 5.16 -11.99 -10.53
CA TRP A 122 5.02 -10.54 -10.42
C TRP A 122 4.57 -9.87 -11.72
N GLN A 123 5.04 -10.33 -12.87
CA GLN A 123 4.54 -9.88 -14.18
C GLN A 123 3.06 -10.20 -14.34
N ALA A 124 2.63 -11.42 -14.00
CA ALA A 124 1.22 -11.79 -14.07
C ALA A 124 0.35 -10.93 -13.13
N ILE A 125 0.84 -10.64 -11.92
CA ILE A 125 0.19 -9.73 -10.96
C ILE A 125 0.10 -8.31 -11.53
N ASN A 126 1.15 -7.81 -12.17
CA ASN A 126 1.18 -6.48 -12.77
C ASN A 126 0.29 -6.31 -14.00
N GLN A 127 -0.15 -7.42 -14.61
CA GLN A 127 -1.14 -7.42 -15.70
C GLN A 127 -2.59 -7.39 -15.20
N LEU A 128 -2.81 -7.59 -13.90
CA LEU A 128 -4.14 -7.39 -13.32
C LEU A 128 -4.49 -5.90 -13.38
N ASN A 129 -5.79 -5.59 -13.51
CA ASN A 129 -6.21 -4.21 -13.35
C ASN A 129 -5.83 -3.68 -11.94
N PRO A 130 -5.68 -2.36 -11.76
CA PRO A 130 -5.14 -1.82 -10.51
C PRO A 130 -5.94 -2.21 -9.25
N GLN A 131 -7.26 -2.32 -9.36
CA GLN A 131 -8.15 -2.63 -8.22
C GLN A 131 -8.06 -4.10 -7.79
N LEU A 132 -7.93 -5.02 -8.76
CA LEU A 132 -7.72 -6.45 -8.50
C LEU A 132 -6.34 -6.70 -7.90
N ARG A 133 -5.31 -6.07 -8.49
CA ARG A 133 -3.93 -6.15 -8.00
C ARG A 133 -3.82 -5.64 -6.56
N GLU A 134 -4.39 -4.47 -6.28
CA GLU A 134 -4.37 -3.87 -4.95
C GLU A 134 -5.04 -4.76 -3.90
N ALA A 135 -6.24 -5.28 -4.18
CA ALA A 135 -6.96 -6.15 -3.26
C ALA A 135 -6.18 -7.45 -2.98
N LEU A 136 -5.59 -8.05 -4.02
CA LEU A 136 -4.77 -9.26 -3.89
C LEU A 136 -3.50 -8.99 -3.08
N VAL A 137 -2.77 -7.92 -3.37
CA VAL A 137 -1.53 -7.55 -2.66
C VAL A 137 -1.81 -7.33 -1.17
N LEU A 138 -2.86 -6.56 -0.84
CA LEU A 138 -3.22 -6.32 0.55
C LEU A 138 -3.60 -7.60 1.30
N ARG A 139 -4.27 -8.55 0.61
CA ARG A 139 -4.68 -9.82 1.21
C ARG A 139 -3.53 -10.82 1.34
N ASP A 140 -2.88 -11.14 0.23
CA ASP A 140 -2.00 -12.30 0.12
C ASP A 140 -0.55 -11.97 0.48
N LEU A 141 -0.14 -10.69 0.37
CA LEU A 141 1.22 -10.26 0.70
C LEU A 141 1.31 -9.48 2.01
N HIS A 142 0.26 -8.71 2.35
CA HIS A 142 0.23 -7.93 3.60
C HIS A 142 -0.72 -8.50 4.66
N GLY A 143 -1.47 -9.55 4.35
CA GLY A 143 -2.21 -10.35 5.33
C GLY A 143 -3.48 -9.72 5.89
N PHE A 144 -3.98 -8.62 5.32
CA PHE A 144 -5.14 -7.92 5.86
C PHE A 144 -6.44 -8.72 5.72
N ALA A 145 -7.35 -8.56 6.69
CA ALA A 145 -8.71 -9.06 6.61
C ALA A 145 -9.53 -8.25 5.60
N TYR A 146 -10.57 -8.86 5.01
CA TYR A 146 -11.38 -8.19 3.99
C TYR A 146 -12.01 -6.87 4.46
N LYS A 147 -12.38 -6.79 5.75
CA LYS A 147 -12.89 -5.56 6.36
C LYS A 147 -11.83 -4.47 6.47
N GLU A 148 -10.59 -4.84 6.75
CA GLU A 148 -9.46 -3.89 6.83
C GLU A 148 -9.07 -3.40 5.43
N ILE A 149 -9.03 -4.29 4.44
CA ILE A 149 -8.80 -3.92 3.03
C ILE A 149 -9.88 -2.95 2.55
N ALA A 150 -11.14 -3.20 2.92
CA ALA A 150 -12.25 -2.30 2.62
C ALA A 150 -12.03 -0.89 3.22
N GLN A 151 -11.51 -0.81 4.45
CA GLN A 151 -11.14 0.47 5.07
C GLN A 151 -9.96 1.15 4.35
N ILE A 152 -8.91 0.40 4.00
CA ILE A 152 -7.73 0.90 3.28
C ILE A 152 -8.11 1.48 1.91
N THR A 153 -8.99 0.80 1.18
CA THR A 153 -9.33 1.10 -0.21
C THR A 153 -10.57 1.97 -0.38
N GLY A 154 -11.32 2.26 0.69
CA GLY A 154 -12.60 2.97 0.62
C GLY A 154 -13.69 2.18 -0.10
N SER A 155 -13.71 0.85 0.06
CA SER A 155 -14.64 -0.07 -0.62
C SER A 155 -15.48 -0.88 0.37
N THR A 156 -16.24 -1.86 -0.11
CA THR A 156 -17.01 -2.79 0.74
C THR A 156 -16.29 -4.13 0.86
N ALA A 157 -16.45 -4.83 1.98
CA ALA A 157 -15.84 -6.16 2.16
C ALA A 157 -16.33 -7.16 1.10
N ALA A 158 -17.58 -7.03 0.63
CA ALA A 158 -18.13 -7.84 -0.46
C ALA A 158 -17.42 -7.57 -1.80
N ALA A 159 -17.20 -6.30 -2.15
CA ALA A 159 -16.45 -5.94 -3.35
C ALA A 159 -14.99 -6.41 -3.28
N ILE A 160 -14.35 -6.31 -2.11
CA ILE A 160 -13.01 -6.84 -1.88
C ILE A 160 -12.96 -8.37 -2.09
N ASN A 161 -13.93 -9.11 -1.54
CA ASN A 161 -14.00 -10.54 -1.73
C ASN A 161 -14.12 -10.92 -3.22
N SER A 162 -14.99 -10.23 -3.97
CA SER A 162 -15.12 -10.44 -5.42
C SER A 162 -13.80 -10.16 -6.13
N ARG A 163 -13.17 -9.01 -5.86
CA ARG A 163 -11.89 -8.64 -6.49
C ARG A 163 -10.78 -9.65 -6.23
N ILE A 164 -10.67 -10.16 -5.00
CA ILE A 164 -9.65 -11.18 -4.66
C ILE A 164 -9.93 -12.49 -5.40
N HIS A 165 -11.20 -12.90 -5.45
CA HIS A 165 -11.60 -14.09 -6.20
C HIS A 165 -11.23 -13.94 -7.68
N ASP A 166 -11.64 -12.85 -8.31
CA ASP A 166 -11.40 -12.59 -9.73
C ASP A 166 -9.91 -12.47 -10.06
N ALA A 167 -9.13 -11.81 -9.18
CA ALA A 167 -7.67 -11.75 -9.29
C ALA A 167 -7.04 -13.14 -9.30
N ARG A 168 -7.47 -14.02 -8.39
CA ARG A 168 -6.96 -15.40 -8.28
C ARG A 168 -7.38 -16.27 -9.46
N GLU A 169 -8.58 -16.11 -9.99
CA GLU A 169 -9.00 -16.81 -11.22
C GLU A 169 -8.12 -16.43 -12.42
N ILE A 170 -7.90 -15.12 -12.62
CA ILE A 170 -7.06 -14.62 -13.71
C ILE A 170 -5.63 -15.12 -13.56
N LEU A 171 -5.06 -15.04 -12.35
CA LEU A 171 -3.71 -15.54 -12.10
C LEU A 171 -3.62 -17.04 -12.29
N ARG A 172 -4.60 -17.82 -11.84
CA ARG A 172 -4.59 -19.28 -12.06
C ARG A 172 -4.56 -19.61 -13.54
N HIS A 173 -5.32 -18.90 -14.38
CA HIS A 173 -5.30 -19.13 -15.82
C HIS A 173 -3.94 -18.75 -16.46
N LYS A 174 -3.35 -17.61 -16.02
CA LYS A 174 -2.05 -17.15 -16.53
C LYS A 174 -0.89 -18.06 -16.09
N LEU A 175 -0.87 -18.47 -14.83
CA LEU A 175 0.21 -19.25 -14.23
C LEU A 175 0.12 -20.74 -14.56
N ARG A 176 -1.04 -21.27 -14.96
CA ARG A 176 -1.21 -22.65 -15.48
C ARG A 176 -0.32 -22.98 -16.68
N ARG A 177 0.22 -21.96 -17.36
CA ARG A 177 1.14 -22.14 -18.50
C ARG A 177 2.62 -22.14 -18.08
N LEU A 178 2.89 -21.82 -16.81
CA LEU A 178 4.24 -21.66 -16.26
C LEU A 178 4.64 -22.80 -15.30
N LEU A 179 3.66 -23.61 -14.89
CA LEU A 179 3.79 -24.83 -14.09
C LEU A 179 3.33 -26.03 -14.93
#